data_AF-A0A8J6Z573-F1
#
_entry.id   AF-A0A8J6Z573-F1
#
_cell.length_a   1.000
_cell.length_b   1.000
_cell.length_c   1.000
_cell.angle_alpha   90.00
_cell.angle_beta   90.00
_cell.angle_gamma   90.00
#
_symmetry.space_group_name_H-M   'P 1'
#
loop_
_entity.id
_entity.type
_entity.pdbx_description
1 polymer ?
#
loop_
_entity_poly.entity_id
_entity_poly.type
_entity_poly.pdbx_seq_one_letter_code
_entity_poly.pdbx_strand_id
1 'polypeptide(L)' 'MRGMQPGDTITVTVTPRASRGRIVEDGGRLRVYVTEAPEKGRATEAARKALAAHLGLPKTALDLVRGAASREKTFRRV' A
#
# COMPACT_ATOMS: atom_id res chain seq x y z
N MET A 1 16.97 12.48 -5.03
CA MET A 1 16.20 11.25 -4.80
C MET A 1 15.18 11.15 -5.93
N ARG A 2 15.24 10.14 -6.82
CA ARG A 2 14.23 10.00 -7.88
C ARG A 2 12.90 9.68 -7.21
N GLY A 3 11.94 10.59 -7.31
CA GLY A 3 10.55 10.30 -6.96
C GLY A 3 9.98 9.24 -7.90
N MET A 4 9.04 8.44 -7.38
CA MET A 4 8.33 7.39 -8.11
C MET A 4 7.65 7.96 -9.36
N GLN A 5 8.05 7.48 -10.55
CA GLN A 5 7.53 7.93 -11.84
C GLN A 5 6.23 7.19 -12.20
N PRO A 6 5.37 7.77 -13.05
CA PRO A 6 4.25 7.05 -13.63
C PRO A 6 4.75 5.78 -14.32
N GLY A 7 4.16 4.63 -13.99
CA GLY A 7 4.60 3.32 -14.44
C GLY A 7 5.44 2.54 -13.43
N ASP A 8 6.02 3.18 -12.41
CA ASP A 8 6.73 2.48 -11.35
C ASP A 8 5.77 1.60 -10.55
N THR A 9 6.25 0.42 -10.16
CA THR A 9 5.52 -0.52 -9.31
C THR A 9 6.17 -0.64 -7.95
N ILE A 10 5.35 -0.61 -6.91
CA ILE A 10 5.75 -0.76 -5.52
C ILE A 10 5.01 -1.93 -4.91
N THR A 11 5.80 -2.87 -4.38
CA THR A 11 5.27 -4.06 -3.70
C THR A 11 5.24 -3.80 -2.21
N VAL A 12 4.05 -3.90 -1.64
CA VAL A 12 3.81 -3.69 -0.21
C VAL A 12 3.09 -4.88 0.40
N THR A 13 3.46 -5.23 1.62
CA THR A 13 2.80 -6.27 2.40
C THR A 13 1.81 -5.61 3.36
N VAL A 14 0.53 -5.83 3.11
CA VAL A 14 -0.55 -5.33 3.96
C VAL A 14 -0.79 -6.31 5.11
N THR A 15 -0.67 -5.80 6.33
CA THR A 15 -1.01 -6.51 7.56
C THR A 15 -2.30 -5.90 8.13
N PRO A 16 -3.47 -6.51 7.84
CA PRO A 16 -4.74 -6.07 8.39
C PRO A 16 -4.86 -6.44 9.88
N ARG A 17 -5.87 -5.89 10.56
CA ARG A 17 -6.09 -6.06 12.02
C ARG A 17 -4.88 -5.66 12.88
N ALA A 18 -4.12 -4.67 12.42
CA ALA A 18 -3.08 -4.08 13.23
C ALA A 18 -3.68 -3.25 14.36
N SER A 19 -2.98 -3.18 15.51
CA SER A 19 -3.40 -2.31 16.62
C SER A 19 -3.36 -0.83 16.25
N ARG A 20 -2.44 -0.42 15.36
CA ARG A 20 -2.28 0.96 14.88
C ARG A 20 -1.86 0.97 13.40
N GLY A 21 -2.30 2.00 12.68
CA GLY A 21 -1.86 2.26 11.31
C GLY A 21 -0.41 2.72 11.27
N ARG A 22 0.47 1.97 10.61
CA ARG A 22 1.89 2.35 10.44
C ARG A 22 2.48 1.74 9.18
N ILE A 23 3.53 2.36 8.67
CA ILE A 23 4.31 1.86 7.54
C ILE A 23 5.72 1.56 8.02
N VAL A 24 6.23 0.38 7.69
CA VAL A 24 7.57 -0.07 8.05
C VAL A 24 8.28 -0.49 6.78
N GLU A 25 9.46 0.04 6.54
CA GLU A 25 10.32 -0.39 5.45
C GLU A 25 11.35 -1.39 5.98
N ASP A 26 11.40 -2.58 5.38
CA ASP A 26 12.25 -3.69 5.82
C ASP A 26 13.00 -4.25 4.60
N GLY A 27 14.29 -3.94 4.49
CA GLY A 27 15.18 -4.52 3.47
C GLY A 27 14.69 -4.35 2.02
N GLY A 28 13.99 -3.25 1.71
CA GLY A 28 13.41 -3.00 0.38
C GLY A 28 11.97 -3.49 0.19
N ARG A 29 11.32 -3.98 1.26
CA ARG A 29 9.88 -4.29 1.27
C ARG A 29 9.13 -3.33 2.20
N LEU A 30 8.05 -2.74 1.69
CA LEU A 30 7.16 -1.91 2.50
C LEU A 30 6.09 -2.77 3.17
N ARG A 31 5.96 -2.68 4.48
CA ARG A 31 4.90 -3.30 5.27
C ARG A 31 3.92 -2.24 5.74
N VAL A 32 2.67 -2.36 5.31
CA VAL A 32 1.59 -1.44 5.67
C VAL A 32 0.68 -2.11 6.67
N TYR A 33 0.70 -1.64 7.90
CA TYR A 33 -0.17 -2.08 8.97
C TYR A 33 -1.44 -1.26 8.93
N VAL A 34 -2.58 -1.92 8.79
CA VAL A 34 -3.90 -1.28 8.76
C VAL A 34 -4.79 -1.90 9.82
N THR A 35 -5.57 -1.06 10.48
CA THR A 35 -6.55 -1.51 11.48
C THR A 35 -7.75 -2.18 10.82
N GLU A 36 -8.01 -1.83 9.56
CA GLU A 36 -9.12 -2.36 8.76
C GLU A 36 -8.94 -3.85 8.45
N ALA A 37 -10.05 -4.58 8.49
CA ALA A 37 -10.10 -5.98 8.11
C ALA A 37 -9.92 -6.15 6.59
N PRO A 38 -9.42 -7.31 6.12
CA PRO A 38 -9.31 -7.61 4.69
C PRO A 38 -10.66 -7.93 4.02
N GLU A 39 -11.77 -7.52 4.62
CA GLU A 39 -13.11 -7.77 4.13
C GLU A 39 -13.50 -6.77 3.04
N LYS A 40 -14.02 -7.28 1.91
CA LYS A 40 -14.50 -6.49 0.76
C LYS A 40 -13.51 -5.43 0.24
N GLY A 41 -12.21 -5.67 0.37
CA GLY A 41 -11.17 -4.76 -0.12
C GLY A 41 -10.87 -3.55 0.77
N ARG A 42 -11.45 -3.46 1.98
CA ARG A 42 -11.16 -2.34 2.91
C ARG A 42 -9.69 -2.23 3.27
N ALA A 43 -9.03 -3.34 3.63
CA ALA A 43 -7.59 -3.32 3.89
C ALA A 43 -6.75 -2.83 2.69
N THR A 44 -7.20 -3.07 1.46
CA THR A 44 -6.52 -2.56 0.26
C THR A 44 -6.61 -1.04 0.18
N GLU A 45 -7.82 -0.49 0.32
CA GLU A 45 -8.06 0.95 0.28
C GLU A 45 -7.36 1.67 1.44
N ALA A 46 -7.40 1.08 2.64
CA ALA A 46 -6.65 1.52 3.81
C ALA A 46 -5.16 1.61 3.53
N ALA A 47 -4.59 0.53 2.96
CA ALA A 47 -3.18 0.46 2.66
C ALA A 47 -2.78 1.43 1.54
N ARG A 48 -3.61 1.56 0.51
CA ARG A 48 -3.44 2.53 -0.57
C ARG A 48 -3.42 3.96 -0.03
N LYS A 49 -4.37 4.30 0.85
CA LYS A 49 -4.44 5.63 1.49
C LYS A 49 -3.21 5.90 2.37
N ALA A 50 -2.81 4.93 3.19
CA ALA A 50 -1.63 5.06 4.04
C ALA A 50 -0.36 5.24 3.20
N LEU A 51 -0.20 4.42 2.15
CA LEU A 51 0.95 4.47 1.25
C LEU A 51 1.00 5.78 0.47
N ALA A 52 -0.13 6.22 -0.07
CA ALA A 52 -0.24 7.50 -0.78
C ALA A 52 0.15 8.67 0.13
N ALA A 53 -0.37 8.70 1.37
CA ALA A 53 -0.02 9.74 2.35
C ALA A 53 1.48 9.73 2.70
N HIS A 54 2.09 8.55 2.81
CA HIS A 54 3.51 8.41 3.10
C HIS A 54 4.40 8.90 1.95
N LEU A 55 3.99 8.66 0.71
CA LEU A 55 4.70 9.09 -0.49
C LEU A 55 4.38 10.54 -0.90
N GLY A 56 3.44 11.21 -0.23
CA GLY A 56 2.97 12.55 -0.61
C GLY A 56 2.15 12.57 -1.90
N LEU A 57 1.49 11.45 -2.22
CA LEU A 57 0.75 11.24 -3.46
C LEU A 57 -0.76 11.26 -3.20
N PRO A 58 -1.58 11.68 -4.19
CA PRO A 58 -3.02 11.53 -4.09
C PRO A 58 -3.41 10.05 -4.15
N LYS A 59 -4.50 9.69 -3.46
CA LYS A 59 -5.02 8.30 -3.42
C LYS A 59 -5.22 7.69 -4.81
N THR A 60 -5.61 8.51 -5.79
CA THR A 60 -5.89 8.08 -7.17
C THR A 60 -4.65 7.74 -7.97
N ALA A 61 -3.48 8.22 -7.56
CA ALA A 61 -2.26 8.06 -8.34
C ALA A 61 -1.45 6.80 -7.98
N LEU A 62 -2.12 5.86 -7.30
CA LEU A 62 -1.69 4.49 -7.09
C LEU A 62 -2.85 3.58 -7.51
N ASP A 63 -2.59 2.64 -8.39
CA ASP A 63 -3.55 1.63 -8.85
C ASP A 63 -3.12 0.25 -8.39
N LEU A 64 -4.07 -0.57 -7.94
CA LEU A 64 -3.77 -1.95 -7.55
C LEU A 64 -3.60 -2.79 -8.82
N VAL A 65 -2.38 -3.26 -9.08
CA VAL A 65 -2.10 -4.13 -10.24
C VAL A 65 -2.18 -5.60 -9.84
N ARG A 66 -1.75 -5.95 -8.62
CA ARG A 66 -1.73 -7.34 -8.16
C ARG A 66 -1.97 -7.47 -6.66
N GLY A 67 -2.48 -8.63 -6.25
CA GLY A 67 -2.61 -8.98 -4.83
C GLY A 67 -3.94 -8.57 -4.18
N ALA A 68 -5.04 -8.46 -4.94
CA ALA A 68 -6.36 -8.14 -4.39
C ALA A 68 -6.76 -9.10 -3.25
N ALA A 69 -6.54 -10.41 -3.43
CA ALA A 69 -6.83 -11.47 -2.47
C ALA A 69 -5.64 -11.84 -1.53
N SER A 70 -4.48 -11.21 -1.71
CA SER A 70 -3.24 -11.55 -0.99
C SER A 70 -2.81 -10.45 -0.03
N ARG A 71 -1.98 -10.83 0.95
CA ARG A 71 -1.32 -9.92 1.88
C ARG A 71 -0.32 -9.03 1.15
N GLU A 72 0.43 -9.61 0.22
CA GLU A 72 1.32 -8.89 -0.67
C GLU A 72 0.50 -8.24 -1.80
N LYS A 73 0.63 -6.92 -1.93
CA LYS A 73 -0.07 -6.09 -2.90
C LYS A 73 0.96 -5.31 -3.72
N THR A 74 0.77 -5.29 -5.02
CA THR A 74 1.58 -4.48 -5.92
C THR A 74 0.73 -3.33 -6.42
N PHE A 75 1.15 -2.12 -6.06
CA PHE A 75 0.56 -0.88 -6.55
C PHE A 75 1.43 -0.32 -7.66
N ARG A 76 0.82 0.26 -8.68
CA ARG A 76 1.50 0.98 -9.75
C ARG A 76 1.15 2.44 -9.67
N ARG A 77 2.15 3.30 -9.83
CA ARG A 77 1.94 4.73 -10.03
C ARG A 77 1.29 4.95 -11.39
N VAL A 78 0.15 5.62 -11.40
CA VAL A 78 -0.53 6.07 -12.63
C VAL A 78 -0.48 7.58 -12.73
#